data_AF-A0A7K1CVJ8-F1
#
_entry.id   AF-A0A7K1CVJ8-F1
#
_cell.length_a   1.000
_cell.length_b   1.000
_cell.length_c   1.000
_cell.angle_alpha   90.00
_cell.angle_beta   90.00
_cell.angle_gamma   90.00
#
_symmetry.space_group_name_H-M   'P 1'
#
loop_
_entity.id
_entity.type
_entity.pdbx_description
1 polymer ?
#
loop_
_entity_poly.entity_id
_entity_poly.type
_entity_poly.pdbx_seq_one_letter_code
_entity_poly.pdbx_strand_id
1 'polypeptide(L)'
;MLRYLSQLRWIWWHLLSISFLVGFGLLGRWQWQARTRLNTEDGTAVVDWQNTFYAIQWWLFAAFVVWFWWKFLFDGYNLENKKDESEISNN
;
A
#
# COMPACT_ATOMS: atom_id res chain seq x y z
N MET A 1 18.93 17.83 -19.34
CA MET A 1 17.51 17.85 -18.93
C MET A 1 16.76 16.53 -19.16
N LEU A 2 17.37 15.49 -19.75
CA LEU A 2 16.72 14.19 -20.01
C LEU A 2 16.75 13.19 -18.83
N ARG A 3 17.46 13.52 -17.74
CA ARG A 3 17.41 12.78 -16.45
C ARG A 3 16.03 12.85 -15.78
N TYR A 4 15.19 13.79 -16.19
CA TYR A 4 13.78 13.91 -15.77
C TYR A 4 12.88 12.80 -16.33
N LEU A 5 13.28 12.14 -17.42
CA LEU A 5 12.54 10.99 -17.98
C LEU A 5 12.86 9.67 -17.28
N SER A 6 13.83 9.66 -16.35
CA SER A 6 14.24 8.49 -15.53
C SER A 6 13.11 7.91 -14.66
N GLN A 7 11.91 8.53 -14.62
CA GLN A 7 10.76 7.95 -13.92
C GLN A 7 9.47 7.83 -14.73
N LEU A 8 9.42 8.15 -16.02
CA LEU A 8 8.17 7.98 -16.79
C LEU A 8 7.73 6.51 -16.84
N ARG A 9 8.69 5.58 -16.83
CA ARG A 9 8.44 4.14 -16.72
C ARG A 9 7.93 3.71 -15.33
N TRP A 10 8.23 4.49 -14.30
CA TRP A 10 7.88 4.23 -12.91
C TRP A 10 6.57 4.91 -12.46
N ILE A 11 6.03 5.83 -13.29
CA ILE A 11 4.69 6.39 -13.11
C ILE A 11 3.63 5.29 -13.07
N TRP A 12 3.77 4.24 -13.88
CA TRP A 12 2.86 3.10 -13.82
C TRP A 12 2.85 2.43 -12.45
N TRP A 13 4.02 2.31 -11.81
CA TRP A 13 4.13 1.79 -10.44
C TRP A 13 3.52 2.73 -9.40
N HIS A 14 3.62 4.05 -9.60
CA HIS A 14 3.00 5.04 -8.72
C HIS A 14 1.47 5.02 -8.86
N LEU A 15 0.97 5.05 -10.08
CA LEU A 15 -0.47 4.96 -10.37
C LEU A 15 -1.05 3.65 -9.86
N LEU A 16 -0.33 2.54 -10.01
CA LEU A 16 -0.73 1.24 -9.46
C LEU A 16 -0.80 1.29 -7.93
N SER A 17 0.25 1.76 -7.24
CA SER A 17 0.24 1.90 -5.78
C SER A 17 -0.88 2.82 -5.28
N ILE A 18 -1.11 3.96 -5.96
CA ILE A 18 -2.20 4.89 -5.62
C ILE A 18 -3.55 4.21 -5.84
N SER A 19 -3.73 3.49 -6.95
CA SER A 19 -4.95 2.75 -7.24
C SER A 19 -5.23 1.68 -6.17
N PHE A 20 -4.21 0.95 -5.73
CA PHE A 20 -4.35 -0.04 -4.65
C PHE A 20 -4.63 0.61 -3.29
N LEU A 21 -3.97 1.73 -2.97
CA LEU A 21 -4.22 2.48 -1.73
C LEU A 21 -5.66 2.96 -1.66
N VAL A 22 -6.16 3.53 -2.76
CA VAL A 22 -7.54 4.00 -2.87
C VAL A 22 -8.51 2.83 -2.82
N GLY A 23 -8.26 1.76 -3.57
CA GLY A 23 -9.10 0.55 -3.58
C GLY A 23 -9.23 -0.07 -2.19
N PHE A 24 -8.12 -0.32 -1.50
CA PHE A 24 -8.14 -0.91 -0.16
C PHE A 24 -8.66 0.04 0.92
N GLY A 25 -8.39 1.34 0.81
CA GLY A 25 -8.95 2.35 1.72
C GLY A 25 -10.48 2.43 1.60
N LEU A 26 -11.01 2.43 0.37
CA LEU A 26 -12.45 2.44 0.11
C LEU A 26 -13.11 1.13 0.57
N LEU A 27 -12.49 -0.03 0.32
CA LEU A 27 -13.00 -1.32 0.78
C LEU A 27 -13.00 -1.44 2.30
N GLY A 28 -11.92 -1.02 2.97
CA GLY A 28 -11.85 -1.00 4.44
C GLY A 28 -12.89 -0.05 5.04
N ARG A 29 -13.10 1.13 4.43
CA ARG A 29 -14.17 2.06 4.85
C ARG A 29 -15.56 1.47 4.66
N TRP A 30 -15.80 0.82 3.52
CA TRP A 30 -17.07 0.18 3.22
C TRP A 30 -17.36 -0.96 4.22
N GLN A 31 -16.35 -1.77 4.56
CA GLN A 31 -16.53 -2.82 5.57
C GLN A 31 -16.71 -2.29 6.98
N TRP A 32 -16.00 -1.21 7.34
CA TRP A 32 -16.27 -0.52 8.60
C TRP A 32 -17.73 -0.07 8.68
N GLN A 33 -18.33 0.36 7.58
CA GLN A 33 -19.74 0.75 7.53
C GLN A 33 -20.70 -0.45 7.52
N ALA A 34 -20.34 -1.55 6.87
CA ALA A 34 -21.14 -2.78 6.83
C ALA A 34 -21.05 -3.62 8.12
N ARG A 35 -20.30 -3.17 9.14
CA ARG A 35 -20.16 -3.89 10.41
C ARG A 35 -21.46 -4.00 11.21
N THR A 36 -22.41 -3.09 11.03
CA THR A 36 -23.65 -3.11 11.82
C THR A 36 -24.67 -4.03 11.16
N ARG A 37 -24.92 -5.17 11.80
CA ARG A 37 -25.96 -6.11 11.42
C ARG A 37 -27.16 -5.93 12.35
N LEU A 38 -28.36 -5.91 11.79
CA LEU A 38 -29.59 -5.98 12.58
C LEU A 38 -29.82 -7.42 13.00
N ASN A 39 -29.97 -7.66 14.30
CA ASN A 39 -30.48 -8.92 14.78
C ASN A 39 -31.99 -8.96 14.59
N THR A 40 -32.44 -9.92 13.79
CA THR A 40 -33.86 -10.11 13.46
C THR A 40 -34.70 -10.53 14.67
N GLU A 41 -34.06 -11.07 15.72
CA GLU A 41 -34.74 -11.66 16.88
C GLU A 41 -35.14 -10.63 17.95
N ASP A 42 -34.30 -9.62 18.19
CA ASP A 42 -34.48 -8.62 19.26
C ASP A 42 -34.46 -7.17 18.75
N GLY A 43 -34.26 -6.97 17.44
CA GLY A 43 -34.19 -5.66 16.80
C GLY A 43 -32.96 -4.84 17.18
N THR A 44 -31.98 -5.43 17.87
CA THR A 44 -30.77 -4.72 18.30
C THR A 44 -29.74 -4.67 17.17
N ALA A 45 -28.99 -3.56 17.11
CA ALA A 45 -27.87 -3.44 16.21
C ALA A 45 -26.63 -4.08 16.87
N VAL A 46 -26.12 -5.16 16.29
CA VAL A 46 -24.88 -5.80 16.73
C VAL A 46 -23.74 -5.52 15.78
N VAL A 47 -22.53 -5.43 16.34
CA VAL A 47 -21.31 -5.29 15.55
C VAL A 47 -20.87 -6.67 15.10
N ASP A 48 -20.75 -6.84 13.79
CA ASP A 48 -20.09 -7.97 13.19
C ASP A 48 -18.56 -7.81 13.35
N TRP A 49 -18.02 -8.63 14.25
CA TRP A 49 -16.61 -8.62 14.58
C TRP A 49 -15.75 -9.19 13.46
N GLN A 50 -16.30 -10.09 12.64
CA GLN A 50 -15.62 -10.64 11.46
C GLN A 50 -15.39 -9.53 10.43
N ASN A 51 -16.44 -8.76 10.14
CA ASN A 51 -16.37 -7.65 9.21
C ASN A 51 -15.42 -6.53 9.70
N THR A 52 -15.38 -6.32 11.02
CA THR A 52 -14.46 -5.38 11.68
C THR A 52 -13.00 -5.80 11.49
N PHE A 53 -12.67 -7.08 11.70
CA PHE A 53 -11.32 -7.58 11.43
C PHE A 53 -10.95 -7.52 9.96
N TYR A 54 -11.89 -7.80 9.05
CA TYR A 54 -11.64 -7.64 7.61
C TYR A 54 -11.32 -6.18 7.24
N ALA A 55 -12.03 -5.20 7.80
CA ALA A 55 -11.73 -3.78 7.56
C ALA A 55 -10.30 -3.42 8.01
N ILE A 56 -9.89 -3.90 9.19
CA ILE A 56 -8.53 -3.70 9.71
C ILE A 56 -7.50 -4.38 8.80
N GLN A 57 -7.79 -5.62 8.35
CA GLN A 57 -6.92 -6.37 7.44
C GLN A 57 -6.70 -5.61 6.13
N TRP A 58 -7.74 -5.00 5.56
CA TRP A 58 -7.60 -4.16 4.36
C TRP A 58 -6.70 -2.94 4.59
N TRP A 59 -6.81 -2.28 5.75
CA TRP A 59 -5.93 -1.16 6.10
C TRP A 59 -4.48 -1.60 6.33
N LEU A 60 -4.27 -2.79 6.91
CA LEU A 60 -2.93 -3.37 7.06
C LEU A 60 -2.29 -3.67 5.70
N PHE A 61 -3.04 -4.21 4.73
CA PHE A 61 -2.54 -4.40 3.37
C PHE A 61 -2.22 -3.08 2.67
N ALA A 62 -3.06 -2.06 2.81
CA ALA A 62 -2.78 -0.73 2.28
C ALA A 62 -1.46 -0.17 2.85
N ALA A 63 -1.25 -0.30 4.17
CA ALA A 63 -0.01 0.10 4.82
C ALA A 63 1.20 -0.72 4.33
N PHE A 64 1.03 -2.03 4.13
CA PHE A 64 2.07 -2.91 3.61
C PHE A 64 2.50 -2.55 2.19
N VAL A 65 1.56 -2.19 1.32
CA VAL A 65 1.86 -1.72 -0.05
C VAL A 65 2.68 -0.44 -0.04
N VAL A 66 2.32 0.52 0.82
CA VAL A 66 3.09 1.78 0.98
C VAL A 66 4.50 1.48 1.49
N TRP A 67 4.63 0.60 2.48
CA TRP A 67 5.92 0.18 3.01
C TRP A 67 6.79 -0.51 1.95
N PHE A 68 6.21 -1.43 1.17
CA PHE A 68 6.91 -2.12 0.10
C PHE A 68 7.35 -1.14 -1.01
N TRP A 69 6.49 -0.17 -1.36
CA TRP A 69 6.82 0.88 -2.31
C TRP A 69 8.00 1.74 -1.83
N TRP A 70 8.01 2.14 -0.55
CA TRP A 70 9.14 2.85 0.06
C TRP A 70 10.42 2.01 0.06
N LYS A 71 10.32 0.72 0.42
CA LYS A 71 11.44 -0.22 0.43
C LYS A 71 12.05 -0.36 -0.97
N PHE A 72 11.22 -0.50 -2.00
CA PHE A 72 11.64 -0.67 -3.38
C PHE A 72 12.32 0.60 -3.94
N LEU A 73 11.80 1.78 -3.58
CA LEU A 73 12.43 3.07 -3.89
C LEU A 73 13.82 3.20 -3.28
N PHE A 74 13.96 2.84 -1.99
CA PHE A 74 15.21 2.97 -1.26
C PHE A 74 16.26 1.94 -1.71
N ASP A 75 15.84 0.74 -2.09
CA ASP A 75 16.74 -0.33 -2.55
C ASP A 75 17.48 0.07 -3.84
N GLY A 76 16.79 0.74 -4.77
CA GLY A 76 17.40 1.24 -6.00
C GLY A 76 18.54 2.24 -5.77
N TYR A 77 18.43 3.08 -4.74
CA TYR A 77 19.46 4.08 -4.41
C TYR A 77 20.74 3.46 -3.84
N ASN A 78 20.62 2.40 -3.04
CA ASN A 78 21.78 1.79 -2.39
C ASN A 78 22.62 0.94 -3.36
N LEU A 79 22.01 0.41 -4.43
CA LEU A 79 22.69 -0.41 -5.43
C LEU A 79 23.61 0.41 -6.34
N GLU A 80 23.26 1.67 -6.64
CA GLU A 80 24.07 2.56 -7.48
C GLU A 80 25.34 3.01 -6.73
N ASN A 81 25.18 3.51 -5.49
CA ASN A 81 26.31 3.90 -4.64
C ASN A 81 27.33 2.77 -4.41
N LYS A 82 26.85 1.52 -4.27
CA LYS A 82 27.73 0.36 -4.07
C LYS A 82 28.52 -0.03 -5.33
N LYS A 83 27.97 0.24 -6.52
CA LYS A 83 28.67 0.02 -7.80
C LYS A 83 29.80 1.03 -7.96
N ASP A 84 29.52 2.31 -7.74
CA ASP A 84 30.50 3.38 -7.87
C ASP A 84 31.69 3.19 -6.91
N GLU A 85 31.43 2.81 -5.66
CA GLU A 85 32.48 2.50 -4.68
C GLU A 85 33.34 1.28 -5.10
N SER A 86 32.71 0.25 -5.67
CA SER A 86 33.42 -0.93 -6.15
C SER A 86 34.25 -0.69 -7.42
N GLU A 87 33.83 0.26 -8.27
CA GLU A 87 34.60 0.71 -9.44
C GLU A 87 35.79 1.58 -9.01
N ILE A 88 35.59 2.51 -8.06
CA ILE A 88 36.66 3.35 -7.51
C ILE A 88 37.70 2.52 -6.76
N SER A 89 37.31 1.44 -6.07
CA SER A 89 38.24 0.56 -5.35
C SER A 89 39.03 -0.40 -6.24
N ASN A 90 38.55 -0.70 -7.45
CA ASN A 90 39.20 -1.65 -8.38
C ASN A 90 40.11 -0.97 -9.41
N ASN A 91 40.20 0.36 -9.40
CA ASN A 91 41.03 1.16 -10.31
C ASN A 91 42.10 1.93 -9.53
#